data_AF-A0A2A6RGU2-F1
#
_entry.id   AF-A0A2A6RGU2-F1
#
_cell.length_a   1.000
_cell.length_b   1.000
_cell.length_c   1.000
_cell.angle_alpha   90.00
_cell.angle_beta   90.00
_cell.angle_gamma   90.00
#
_symmetry.space_group_name_H-M   'P 1'
#
loop_
_entity.id
_entity.type
_entity.pdbx_description
1 polymer ?
#
loop_
_entity_poly.entity_id
_entity_poly.type
_entity_poly.pdbx_seq_one_letter_code
_entity_poly.pdbx_strand_id
1 'polypeptide(L)'
;MQPAIERMRAFWHASLLNKMVFLSLIGLLCCCCPLALATPNNEQSTAQSPLQATEPSQPTQHTQATRPPQPTQPPPGYVTRTDYRDQWAFTVDEGTIQCLPGNHVVLQTRQGVYALNGTASGSGRYKPLEEIWLPNPSIPGTKISVGPFITIGTSLCQ
;
A
#
# COMPACT_ATOMS: atom_id res chain seq x y z
N MET A 1 2.67 38.94 -28.78
CA MET A 1 1.29 38.47 -28.56
C MET A 1 1.13 37.15 -29.31
N GLN A 2 0.80 36.09 -28.55
CA GLN A 2 0.37 34.72 -28.91
C GLN A 2 1.11 33.99 -30.04
N PRO A 3 1.81 32.87 -29.70
CA PRO A 3 1.34 31.58 -30.21
C PRO A 3 1.60 30.42 -29.23
N ALA A 4 0.58 29.97 -28.50
CA ALA A 4 0.66 28.73 -27.70
C ALA A 4 -0.67 27.93 -27.61
N ILE A 5 -1.77 28.48 -28.14
CA ILE A 5 -3.11 27.92 -27.89
C ILE A 5 -3.53 26.87 -28.95
N GLU A 6 -2.79 26.76 -30.07
CA GLU A 6 -3.23 25.93 -31.20
C GLU A 6 -2.74 24.47 -31.15
N ARG A 7 -1.88 24.10 -30.20
CA ARG A 7 -1.39 22.70 -30.05
C ARG A 7 -2.27 21.80 -29.18
N MET A 8 -3.30 22.34 -28.51
CA MET A 8 -4.13 21.58 -27.57
C MET A 8 -5.37 20.91 -28.17
N ARG A 9 -5.67 21.09 -29.47
CA ARG A 9 -6.84 20.46 -30.11
C ARG A 9 -6.58 19.13 -30.83
N ALA A 10 -5.32 18.69 -30.96
CA ALA A 10 -4.99 17.51 -31.77
C ALA A 10 -4.91 16.18 -31.00
N PHE A 11 -4.93 16.17 -29.65
CA PHE A 11 -4.74 14.94 -28.87
C PHE A 11 -6.05 14.29 -28.35
N TRP A 12 -7.23 14.85 -28.64
CA TRP A 12 -8.50 14.39 -28.05
C TRP A 12 -9.33 13.40 -28.89
N HIS A 13 -8.86 12.91 -30.04
CA HIS A 13 -9.67 12.09 -30.95
C HIS A 13 -9.17 10.66 -31.24
N ALA A 14 -8.31 10.06 -30.39
CA ALA A 14 -7.77 8.72 -30.68
C ALA A 14 -7.79 7.74 -29.48
N SER A 15 -8.91 7.62 -28.76
CA SER A 15 -9.08 6.55 -27.76
C SER A 15 -10.55 6.11 -27.63
N LEU A 16 -11.20 5.75 -28.74
CA LEU A 16 -12.59 5.28 -28.76
C LEU A 16 -12.85 4.06 -29.68
N LEU A 17 -11.86 3.18 -29.90
CA LEU A 17 -12.08 1.90 -30.57
C LEU A 17 -11.22 0.78 -29.96
N ASN A 18 -11.55 0.34 -28.74
CA ASN A 18 -11.11 -1.00 -28.27
C ASN A 18 -12.03 -1.59 -27.18
N LYS A 19 -13.34 -1.54 -27.40
CA LYS A 19 -14.34 -2.17 -26.52
C LYS A 19 -15.40 -2.89 -27.36
N MET A 20 -15.07 -3.91 -28.14
CA MET A 20 -16.10 -4.66 -28.87
C MET A 20 -15.77 -6.11 -29.30
N VAL A 21 -14.90 -6.87 -28.62
CA VAL A 21 -14.77 -8.31 -28.95
C VAL A 21 -14.29 -9.15 -27.75
N PHE A 22 -15.11 -9.43 -26.74
CA PHE A 22 -14.83 -10.54 -25.80
C PHE A 22 -16.09 -10.99 -25.04
N LEU A 23 -17.20 -11.18 -25.76
CA LEU A 23 -18.40 -11.84 -25.24
C LEU A 23 -18.91 -12.85 -26.28
N SER A 24 -18.36 -14.06 -26.23
CA SER A 24 -19.00 -15.23 -26.83
C SER A 24 -18.45 -16.54 -26.26
N LEU A 25 -19.39 -17.35 -25.78
CA LEU A 25 -19.38 -18.81 -25.75
C LEU A 25 -18.28 -19.54 -24.96
N ILE A 26 -18.55 -19.84 -23.68
CA ILE A 26 -18.41 -21.19 -23.11
C ILE A 26 -19.52 -21.29 -22.04
N GLY A 27 -20.63 -21.99 -22.23
CA GLY A 27 -20.72 -23.34 -22.77
C GLY A 27 -20.95 -24.29 -21.61
N LEU A 28 -22.21 -24.31 -21.16
CA LEU A 28 -22.85 -25.25 -20.26
C LEU A 28 -22.34 -26.71 -20.41
N LEU A 29 -22.37 -27.46 -19.29
CA LEU A 29 -22.60 -28.92 -19.20
C LEU A 29 -21.41 -29.82 -18.79
N CYS A 30 -21.35 -30.16 -17.50
CA CYS A 30 -21.07 -31.49 -16.92
C CYS A 30 -21.03 -31.30 -15.39
N CYS A 31 -22.13 -31.37 -14.64
CA CYS A 31 -22.88 -32.57 -14.27
C CYS A 31 -21.98 -33.76 -13.89
N CYS A 32 -22.15 -34.24 -12.65
CA CYS A 32 -21.69 -35.51 -12.08
C CYS A 32 -20.31 -35.51 -11.40
N CYS A 33 -20.28 -35.19 -10.10
CA CYS A 33 -19.65 -36.09 -9.14
C CYS A 33 -20.35 -35.95 -7.76
N PRO A 34 -20.91 -37.05 -7.21
CA PRO A 34 -21.73 -37.00 -6.01
C PRO A 34 -20.91 -36.89 -4.73
N LEU A 35 -21.62 -36.47 -3.69
CA LEU A 35 -21.22 -36.50 -2.28
C LEU A 35 -20.55 -37.83 -1.88
N ALA A 36 -19.43 -37.71 -1.17
CA ALA A 36 -19.00 -38.72 -0.20
C ALA A 36 -18.73 -38.03 1.15
N LEU A 37 -19.64 -38.24 2.09
CA LEU A 37 -19.49 -37.99 3.52
C LEU A 37 -18.87 -39.23 4.17
N ALA A 38 -17.81 -39.10 4.98
CA ALA A 38 -17.56 -39.92 6.17
C ALA A 38 -16.27 -39.52 6.94
N THR A 39 -16.47 -38.77 8.05
CA THR A 39 -15.99 -38.99 9.44
C THR A 39 -14.49 -39.19 9.83
N PRO A 40 -14.14 -38.94 11.13
CA PRO A 40 -12.86 -38.36 11.55
C PRO A 40 -11.94 -39.27 12.39
N ASN A 41 -10.79 -38.70 12.78
CA ASN A 41 -9.83 -39.04 13.85
C ASN A 41 -9.12 -40.41 13.79
N ASN A 42 -7.78 -40.43 13.93
CA ASN A 42 -7.15 -40.63 15.24
C ASN A 42 -5.60 -40.71 15.21
N GLU A 43 -4.97 -40.22 16.28
CA GLU A 43 -3.67 -40.56 16.93
C GLU A 43 -2.38 -40.63 16.08
N GLN A 44 -1.46 -39.64 16.18
CA GLN A 44 -0.48 -39.41 17.26
C GLN A 44 0.67 -40.44 17.30
N SER A 45 1.89 -40.02 16.93
CA SER A 45 3.09 -40.63 17.49
C SER A 45 4.29 -39.69 17.54
N THR A 46 4.72 -39.52 18.79
CA THR A 46 6.09 -39.33 19.32
C THR A 46 6.94 -38.13 18.92
N ALA A 47 7.19 -37.31 19.96
CA ALA A 47 8.32 -36.42 20.12
C ALA A 47 9.66 -37.18 20.12
N GLN A 48 10.73 -36.55 19.62
CA GLN A 48 11.93 -36.17 20.39
C GLN A 48 13.01 -35.50 19.53
N SER A 49 13.68 -34.53 20.17
CA SER A 49 14.71 -33.57 19.70
C SER A 49 16.09 -34.24 19.44
N PRO A 50 17.03 -33.57 18.74
CA PRO A 50 17.99 -32.73 19.49
C PRO A 50 18.41 -31.43 18.79
N LEU A 51 18.82 -30.48 19.64
CA LEU A 51 19.57 -29.26 19.32
C LEU A 51 20.73 -29.52 18.35
N GLN A 52 20.75 -28.83 17.22
CA GLN A 52 21.96 -28.56 16.45
C GLN A 52 22.01 -27.08 16.07
N ALA A 53 22.66 -26.30 16.94
CA ALA A 53 23.47 -25.20 16.48
C ALA A 53 24.75 -25.80 15.90
N THR A 54 25.16 -25.40 14.70
CA THR A 54 26.47 -24.82 14.37
C THR A 54 26.53 -24.59 12.85
N GLU A 55 26.75 -23.34 12.50
CA GLU A 55 27.05 -22.78 11.19
C GLU A 55 28.31 -23.40 10.55
N PRO A 56 28.33 -23.60 9.22
CA PRO A 56 29.56 -23.46 8.45
C PRO A 56 29.47 -22.21 7.57
N SER A 57 30.37 -21.28 7.88
CA SER A 57 30.61 -20.04 7.19
C SER A 57 30.80 -20.24 5.69
N GLN A 58 30.16 -19.41 4.87
CA GLN A 58 30.86 -18.89 3.70
C GLN A 58 30.55 -17.42 3.46
N PRO A 59 31.61 -16.58 3.36
CA PRO A 59 31.50 -15.19 3.02
C PRO A 59 31.38 -15.04 1.50
N THR A 60 30.35 -14.33 1.06
CA THR A 60 30.47 -13.42 -0.08
C THR A 60 30.00 -12.07 0.40
N GLN A 61 30.91 -11.41 1.11
CA GLN A 61 31.06 -9.98 1.00
C GLN A 61 31.14 -9.69 -0.51
N HIS A 62 30.03 -9.23 -1.09
CA HIS A 62 30.16 -8.37 -2.25
C HIS A 62 31.01 -7.20 -1.76
N THR A 63 32.25 -7.15 -2.22
CA THR A 63 33.13 -6.00 -2.11
C THR A 63 32.44 -4.84 -2.83
N GLN A 64 31.50 -4.18 -2.17
CA GLN A 64 31.17 -2.80 -2.49
C GLN A 64 32.35 -2.00 -1.96
N ALA A 65 33.28 -1.73 -2.88
CA ALA A 65 34.23 -0.65 -2.77
C ALA A 65 33.57 0.53 -2.07
N THR A 66 34.23 1.05 -1.04
CA THR A 66 33.79 2.14 -0.17
C THR A 66 33.22 3.30 -0.99
N ARG A 67 31.90 3.28 -1.23
CA ARG A 67 31.18 4.46 -1.68
C ARG A 67 31.20 5.41 -0.48
N PRO A 68 31.59 6.68 -0.64
CA PRO A 68 31.35 7.67 0.40
C PRO A 68 29.89 7.56 0.86
N PRO A 69 29.57 7.74 2.15
CA PRO A 69 28.20 7.58 2.64
C PRO A 69 27.29 8.47 1.80
N GLN A 70 26.52 7.84 0.91
CA GLN A 70 25.53 8.55 0.12
C GLN A 70 24.51 9.05 1.13
N PRO A 71 24.12 10.33 1.12
CA PRO A 71 23.08 10.82 2.02
C PRO A 71 21.87 9.89 1.85
N THR A 72 21.54 9.17 2.92
CA THR A 72 20.49 8.15 2.94
C THR A 72 19.21 8.82 2.50
N GLN A 73 18.83 8.64 1.23
CA GLN A 73 17.59 9.19 0.73
C GLN A 73 16.46 8.49 1.48
N PRO A 74 15.48 9.25 1.99
CA PRO A 74 14.36 8.64 2.68
C PRO A 74 13.61 7.70 1.74
N PRO A 75 12.96 6.64 2.26
CA PRO A 75 12.19 5.74 1.43
C PRO A 75 11.02 6.48 0.76
N PRO A 76 10.52 5.99 -0.39
CA PRO A 76 9.31 6.53 -1.00
C PRO A 76 8.16 6.62 0.00
N GLY A 77 7.40 7.72 -0.04
CA GLY A 77 6.28 7.95 0.87
C GLY A 77 6.67 8.38 2.29
N TYR A 78 7.95 8.50 2.62
CA TYR A 78 8.35 9.12 3.88
C TYR A 78 7.98 10.60 3.90
N VAL A 79 7.30 11.02 4.97
CA VAL A 79 6.78 12.38 5.14
C VAL A 79 7.02 12.85 6.57
N THR A 80 7.34 14.13 6.73
CA THR A 80 7.59 14.74 8.04
C THR A 80 6.76 15.99 8.24
N ARG A 81 6.48 16.34 9.49
CA ARG A 81 5.84 17.61 9.85
C ARG A 81 6.61 18.81 9.30
N THR A 82 7.95 18.73 9.31
CA THR A 82 8.81 19.83 8.85
C THR A 82 8.62 20.13 7.36
N ASP A 83 8.43 19.09 6.55
CA ASP A 83 8.26 19.24 5.09
C ASP A 83 6.88 19.82 4.73
N TYR A 84 5.84 19.45 5.48
CA TYR A 84 4.45 19.83 5.19
C TYR A 84 3.94 21.05 5.97
N ARG A 85 4.60 21.41 7.07
CA ARG A 85 4.28 22.58 7.91
C ARG A 85 2.79 22.64 8.24
N ASP A 86 2.10 23.69 7.82
CA ASP A 86 0.67 23.93 8.09
C ASP A 86 -0.26 22.91 7.41
N GLN A 87 0.24 22.14 6.43
CA GLN A 87 -0.50 21.05 5.79
C GLN A 87 -0.36 19.72 6.54
N TRP A 88 0.45 19.65 7.58
CA TRP A 88 0.64 18.43 8.35
C TRP A 88 -0.61 18.06 9.15
N ALA A 89 -1.18 16.90 8.85
CA ALA A 89 -2.48 16.50 9.39
C ALA A 89 -2.40 15.63 10.66
N PHE A 90 -1.20 15.26 11.13
CA PHE A 90 -1.03 14.19 12.11
C PHE A 90 -0.40 14.66 13.43
N THR A 91 -0.79 14.06 14.56
CA THR A 91 -0.20 14.34 15.87
C THR A 91 1.24 13.82 16.01
N VAL A 92 1.61 12.80 15.23
CA VAL A 92 3.00 12.32 15.11
C VAL A 92 3.87 13.29 14.31
N ASP A 93 5.19 13.20 14.44
CA ASP A 93 6.14 14.08 13.74
C ASP A 93 6.54 13.57 12.35
N GLU A 94 6.46 12.26 12.13
CA GLU A 94 6.91 11.60 10.90
C GLU A 94 6.15 10.28 10.66
N GLY A 95 6.17 9.81 9.42
CA GLY A 95 5.71 8.48 9.07
C GLY A 95 6.00 8.14 7.61
N THR A 96 5.70 6.89 7.24
CA THR A 96 5.84 6.42 5.86
C THR A 96 4.47 6.05 5.32
N ILE A 97 4.07 6.71 4.25
CA ILE A 97 2.86 6.39 3.51
C ILE A 97 3.14 5.19 2.62
N GLN A 98 2.25 4.21 2.65
CA GLN A 98 2.36 2.98 1.87
C GLN A 98 1.05 2.71 1.16
N CYS A 99 1.14 2.12 -0.04
CA CYS A 99 0.02 1.43 -0.66
C CYS A 99 0.20 -0.08 -0.49
N LEU A 100 -0.70 -0.70 0.26
CA LEU A 100 -0.73 -2.14 0.49
C LEU A 100 -1.72 -2.83 -0.48
N PRO A 101 -1.61 -4.16 -0.68
CA PRO A 101 -2.46 -4.90 -1.62
C PRO A 101 -3.95 -4.59 -1.42
N GLY A 102 -4.69 -4.42 -2.51
CA GLY A 102 -6.10 -4.00 -2.45
C GLY A 102 -6.30 -2.48 -2.35
N ASN A 103 -5.30 -1.68 -2.71
CA ASN A 103 -5.34 -0.21 -2.68
C ASN A 103 -5.58 0.37 -1.27
N HIS A 104 -5.09 -0.32 -0.25
CA HIS A 104 -5.13 0.21 1.11
C HIS A 104 -4.01 1.24 1.28
N VAL A 105 -4.39 2.52 1.36
CA VAL A 105 -3.43 3.59 1.63
C VAL A 105 -3.35 3.79 3.13
N VAL A 106 -2.15 3.65 3.69
CA VAL A 106 -1.90 3.69 5.15
C VAL A 106 -0.73 4.59 5.51
N LEU A 107 -0.72 5.09 6.74
CA LEU A 107 0.42 5.75 7.36
C LEU A 107 1.04 4.81 8.40
N GLN A 108 2.26 4.32 8.14
CA GLN A 108 3.07 3.62 9.11
C GLN A 108 3.83 4.63 9.98
N THR A 109 3.67 4.51 11.29
CA THR A 109 4.38 5.32 12.29
C THR A 109 5.01 4.41 13.35
N ARG A 110 5.73 4.97 14.33
CA ARG A 110 6.17 4.22 15.52
C ARG A 110 5.00 3.79 16.42
N GLN A 111 3.86 4.48 16.35
CA GLN A 111 2.68 4.24 17.19
C GLN A 111 1.68 3.25 16.57
N GLY A 112 1.89 2.86 15.32
CA GLY A 112 1.04 1.91 14.60
C GLY A 112 0.80 2.30 13.14
N VAL A 113 -0.13 1.57 12.53
CA VAL A 113 -0.53 1.71 11.12
C VAL A 113 -1.94 2.26 11.06
N TYR A 114 -2.09 3.43 10.44
CA TYR A 114 -3.35 4.17 10.39
C TYR A 114 -3.93 4.16 8.98
N ALA A 115 -5.23 3.90 8.86
CA ALA A 115 -5.93 3.91 7.59
C ALA A 115 -6.10 5.34 7.05
N LEU A 116 -5.55 5.66 5.88
CA LEU A 116 -5.70 6.99 5.28
C LEU A 116 -6.87 7.09 4.30
N ASN A 117 -7.28 5.99 3.65
CA ASN A 117 -8.40 5.98 2.71
C ASN A 117 -9.54 5.04 3.14
N GLY A 118 -10.69 5.19 2.48
CA GLY A 118 -11.90 4.39 2.75
C GLY A 118 -11.68 2.89 2.59
N THR A 119 -10.85 2.48 1.63
CA THR A 119 -10.53 1.06 1.42
C THR A 119 -9.74 0.48 2.58
N ALA A 120 -8.77 1.22 3.13
CA ALA A 120 -8.02 0.82 4.32
C ALA A 120 -8.92 0.79 5.56
N SER A 121 -9.73 1.83 5.80
CA SER A 121 -10.59 1.89 6.98
C SER A 121 -11.68 0.81 6.96
N GLY A 122 -12.31 0.59 5.82
CA GLY A 122 -13.35 -0.43 5.64
C GLY A 122 -12.86 -1.87 5.82
N SER A 123 -11.54 -2.11 5.74
CA SER A 123 -10.97 -3.45 5.99
C SER A 123 -11.02 -3.87 7.47
N GLY A 124 -11.10 -2.90 8.40
CA GLY A 124 -11.02 -3.17 9.85
C GLY A 124 -9.65 -3.64 10.35
N ARG A 125 -8.61 -3.64 9.50
CA ARG A 125 -7.27 -4.17 9.84
C ARG A 125 -6.30 -3.14 10.42
N TYR A 126 -6.60 -1.86 10.26
CA TYR A 126 -5.71 -0.75 10.61
C TYR A 126 -6.36 0.17 11.64
N LYS A 127 -5.54 0.91 12.36
CA LYS A 127 -6.02 1.88 13.35
C LYS A 127 -6.81 3.00 12.66
N PRO A 128 -7.89 3.51 13.28
CA PRO A 128 -8.64 4.65 12.77
C PRO A 128 -7.76 5.90 12.74
N LEU A 129 -7.84 6.67 11.65
CA LEU A 129 -7.09 7.92 11.49
C LEU A 129 -7.42 8.93 12.59
N GLU A 130 -8.65 8.91 13.10
CA GLU A 130 -9.19 9.83 14.09
C GLU A 130 -8.34 9.91 15.37
N GLU A 131 -7.62 8.84 15.72
CA GLU A 131 -6.70 8.80 16.86
C GLU A 131 -5.53 9.79 16.75
N ILE A 132 -5.10 10.11 15.52
CA ILE A 132 -3.94 10.97 15.26
C ILE A 132 -4.28 12.19 14.39
N TRP A 133 -5.54 12.40 14.06
CA TRP A 133 -5.94 13.45 13.11
C TRP A 133 -6.07 14.81 13.80
N LEU A 134 -5.22 15.77 13.40
CA LEU A 134 -5.23 17.12 13.94
C LEU A 134 -6.48 17.91 13.53
N PRO A 135 -7.06 18.70 14.46
CA PRO A 135 -8.07 19.70 14.12
C PRO A 135 -7.47 20.79 13.23
N ASN A 136 -8.30 21.37 12.37
CA ASN A 136 -7.91 22.51 11.56
C ASN A 136 -8.06 23.80 12.38
N PRO A 137 -6.97 24.54 12.68
CA PRO A 137 -7.06 25.77 13.46
C PRO A 137 -7.75 26.91 12.71
N SER A 138 -7.75 26.88 11.37
CA SER A 138 -8.38 27.91 10.53
C SER A 138 -9.88 27.73 10.38
N ILE A 139 -10.39 26.50 10.58
CA ILE A 139 -11.82 26.17 10.41
C ILE A 139 -12.29 25.31 11.59
N PRO A 140 -12.86 25.93 12.64
CA PRO A 140 -13.33 25.23 13.83
C PRO A 140 -14.27 24.06 13.51
N GLY A 141 -14.11 22.96 14.23
CA GLY A 141 -14.92 21.75 14.05
C GLY A 141 -14.49 20.84 12.89
N THR A 142 -13.48 21.22 12.12
CA THR A 142 -12.95 20.39 11.02
C THR A 142 -11.55 19.86 11.32
N LYS A 143 -11.07 18.97 10.45
CA LYS A 143 -9.72 18.39 10.52
C LYS A 143 -8.85 18.91 9.38
N ILE A 144 -7.52 18.93 9.57
CA ILE A 144 -6.58 19.29 8.50
C ILE A 144 -6.71 18.26 7.37
N SER A 145 -6.78 18.69 6.11
CA SER A 145 -7.00 17.76 5.00
C SER A 145 -5.90 16.69 4.92
N VAL A 146 -6.30 15.42 4.84
CA VAL A 146 -5.39 14.31 4.53
C VAL A 146 -5.23 14.05 3.04
N GLY A 147 -5.93 14.80 2.19
CA GLY A 147 -5.93 14.65 0.73
C GLY A 147 -4.53 14.54 0.12
N PRO A 148 -3.58 15.44 0.44
CA PRO A 148 -2.22 15.36 -0.09
C PRO A 148 -1.52 14.03 0.23
N PHE A 149 -1.71 13.50 1.43
CA PHE A 149 -1.10 12.23 1.87
C PHE A 149 -1.76 11.02 1.20
N ILE A 150 -3.09 11.07 0.98
CA ILE A 150 -3.79 10.05 0.20
C ILE A 150 -3.28 10.06 -1.24
N THR A 151 -3.12 11.23 -1.86
CA THR A 151 -2.59 11.35 -3.24
C THR A 151 -1.21 10.72 -3.38
N ILE A 152 -0.32 10.96 -2.40
CA ILE A 152 1.00 10.30 -2.35
C ILE A 152 0.81 8.79 -2.32
N GLY A 153 0.02 8.26 -1.39
CA GLY A 153 -0.18 6.82 -1.26
C GLY A 153 -0.82 6.19 -2.49
N THR A 154 -1.82 6.83 -3.10
CA THR A 154 -2.42 6.34 -4.35
C THR A 154 -1.42 6.31 -5.49
N SER A 155 -0.48 7.28 -5.57
CA SER A 155 0.59 7.26 -6.57
C SER A 155 1.60 6.12 -6.38
N LEU A 156 1.64 5.51 -5.18
CA LEU A 156 2.48 4.36 -4.87
C LEU A 156 1.79 3.02 -5.14
N CYS A 157 0.49 3.01 -5.45
CA CYS A 157 -0.21 1.79 -5.82
C CYS A 157 0.22 1.35 -7.23
N GLN A 158 0.63 0.08 -7.35
CA GLN A 158 1.04 -0.56 -8.61
C GLN A 158 0.06 -1.67 -8.97
#